data_AF-A0A7L4LA55-F1
#
_entry.id   AF-A0A7L4LA55-F1
#
_cell.length_a   1.000
_cell.length_b   1.000
_cell.length_c   1.000
_cell.angle_alpha   90.00
_cell.angle_beta   90.00
_cell.angle_gamma   90.00
#
_symmetry.space_group_name_H-M   'P 1'
#
loop_
_entity.id
_entity.type
_entity.pdbx_description
1 polymer ?
#
loop_
_entity_poly.entity_id
_entity_poly.type
_entity_poly.pdbx_seq_one_letter_code
_entity_poly.pdbx_strand_id
1 'polypeptide(L)'
;QDARLYEEWKWFRCPTLPEVLAEFPSVALPAALLLSQLPLLQPRYYSISSAPGAHPGEIHLTVAVVTYHSENGQGPLHYGVCSTWLARLQPGDTVPAFIRGAPSFRLPPAPDTPCILVGPGTGVAPFRSFWQHRLHLLHSGGGPLGPMVLVFGCRSSALDHIYREEMEEARQQGALSQVLTAFSREPGTPK
;
A
#
# COMPACT_ATOMS: atom_id res chain seq x y z
N GLN A 1 -34.20 10.78 16.83
CA GLN A 1 -32.84 11.08 16.34
C GLN A 1 -32.88 10.95 14.83
N ASP A 2 -32.53 12.00 14.09
CA ASP A 2 -32.51 11.95 12.62
C ASP A 2 -31.19 11.34 12.17
N ALA A 3 -31.22 10.06 11.76
CA ALA A 3 -30.06 9.33 11.29
C ALA A 3 -29.37 10.02 10.11
N ARG A 4 -30.12 10.80 9.32
CA ARG A 4 -29.59 11.54 8.18
C ARG A 4 -28.64 12.66 8.61
N LEU A 5 -29.00 13.43 9.64
CA LEU A 5 -28.14 14.51 10.15
C LEU A 5 -26.81 13.97 10.67
N TYR A 6 -26.84 12.80 11.32
CA TYR A 6 -25.61 12.13 11.78
C TYR A 6 -24.74 11.67 10.60
N GLU A 7 -25.32 11.03 9.59
CA GLU A 7 -24.56 10.59 8.42
C GLU A 7 -23.95 11.78 7.65
N GLU A 8 -24.71 12.85 7.45
CA GLU A 8 -24.21 14.09 6.82
C GLU A 8 -23.02 14.67 7.61
N TRP A 9 -23.16 14.84 8.94
CA TRP A 9 -22.08 15.36 9.78
C TRP A 9 -20.85 14.44 9.78
N LYS A 10 -21.04 13.12 9.89
CA LYS A 10 -19.97 12.12 9.91
C LYS A 10 -19.16 12.13 8.60
N TRP A 11 -19.83 12.10 7.44
CA TRP A 11 -19.15 12.04 6.15
C TRP A 11 -18.55 13.38 5.73
N PHE A 12 -19.21 14.48 6.09
CA PHE A 12 -18.71 15.81 5.76
C PHE A 12 -17.48 16.18 6.61
N ARG A 13 -17.53 15.93 7.93
CA ARG A 13 -16.46 16.34 8.85
C ARG A 13 -15.39 15.26 9.09
N CYS A 14 -15.74 13.99 8.96
CA CYS A 14 -14.89 12.85 9.33
C CYS A 14 -14.21 13.03 10.71
N PRO A 15 -14.95 13.40 11.77
CA PRO A 15 -14.34 13.96 12.98
C PRO A 15 -13.64 12.88 13.82
N THR A 16 -12.50 13.26 14.38
CA THR A 16 -11.81 12.53 15.45
C THR A 16 -12.45 12.83 16.79
N LEU A 17 -12.28 11.95 17.78
CA LEU A 17 -12.85 12.18 19.11
C LEU A 17 -12.41 13.53 19.75
N PRO A 18 -11.13 13.96 19.68
CA PRO A 18 -10.74 15.29 20.14
C PRO A 18 -11.48 16.43 19.44
N GLU A 19 -11.75 16.33 18.14
CA GLU A 19 -12.53 17.32 17.40
C GLU A 19 -14.00 17.35 17.85
N VAL A 20 -14.59 16.19 18.13
CA VAL A 20 -15.94 16.11 18.72
C VAL A 20 -15.99 16.80 20.08
N LEU A 21 -15.02 16.55 20.95
CA LEU A 21 -14.98 17.18 22.28
C LEU A 21 -14.71 18.69 22.21
N ALA A 22 -13.96 19.15 21.20
CA ALA A 22 -13.76 20.57 20.94
C ALA A 22 -15.03 21.26 20.40
N GLU A 23 -15.81 20.57 19.56
CA GLU A 23 -17.09 21.06 19.04
C GLU A 23 -18.18 21.12 20.13
N PHE A 24 -18.17 20.16 21.06
CA PHE A 24 -19.13 20.06 22.15
C PHE A 24 -18.45 20.18 23.53
N PRO A 25 -17.96 21.39 23.90
CA PRO A 25 -17.11 21.58 25.08
C PRO A 25 -17.82 21.33 26.43
N SER A 26 -19.16 21.28 26.44
CA SER A 26 -19.92 20.93 27.64
C SER A 26 -19.90 19.43 27.97
N VAL A 27 -19.40 18.58 27.07
CA VAL A 27 -19.31 17.13 27.27
C VAL A 27 -18.19 16.82 28.26
N ALA A 28 -18.56 16.45 29.48
CA ALA A 28 -17.64 15.89 30.46
C ALA A 28 -17.49 14.38 30.23
N LEU A 29 -16.37 13.95 29.62
CA LEU A 29 -16.11 12.55 29.28
C LEU A 29 -15.24 11.87 30.36
N PRO A 30 -15.78 10.90 31.15
CA PRO A 30 -14.96 10.17 32.11
C PRO A 30 -13.94 9.26 31.41
N ALA A 31 -12.72 9.21 31.94
CA ALA A 31 -11.65 8.36 31.38
C ALA A 31 -12.04 6.88 31.30
N ALA A 32 -12.77 6.37 32.29
CA ALA A 32 -13.25 4.98 32.28
C ALA A 32 -14.21 4.69 31.12
N LEU A 33 -15.05 5.67 30.72
CA LEU A 33 -15.91 5.52 29.56
C LEU A 33 -15.08 5.49 28.28
N LEU A 34 -14.07 6.35 28.15
CA LEU A 34 -13.15 6.34 27.02
C LEU A 34 -12.45 4.99 26.85
N LEU A 35 -11.88 4.45 27.93
CA LEU A 35 -11.12 3.19 27.90
C LEU A 35 -11.99 1.96 27.66
N SER A 36 -13.27 2.00 28.04
CA SER A 36 -14.19 0.87 27.89
C SER A 36 -14.97 0.86 26.58
N GLN A 37 -15.19 2.04 25.96
CA GLN A 37 -16.04 2.16 24.76
C GLN A 37 -15.24 2.35 23.47
N LEU A 38 -13.99 2.80 23.53
CA LEU A 38 -13.18 2.90 22.31
C LEU A 38 -12.80 1.51 21.79
N PRO A 39 -12.89 1.28 20.47
CA PRO A 39 -12.40 0.05 19.89
C PRO A 39 -10.88 -0.05 20.00
N LEU A 40 -10.38 -1.27 20.10
CA LEU A 40 -8.94 -1.53 20.04
C LEU A 40 -8.35 -1.05 18.71
N LEU A 41 -7.13 -0.50 18.77
CA LEU A 41 -6.39 -0.08 17.60
C LEU A 41 -6.09 -1.28 16.69
N GLN A 42 -6.74 -1.34 15.53
CA GLN A 42 -6.57 -2.44 14.60
C GLN A 42 -5.23 -2.36 13.84
N PRO A 43 -4.55 -3.48 13.58
CA PRO A 43 -3.37 -3.50 12.71
C PRO A 43 -3.76 -3.14 11.27
N ARG A 44 -2.80 -2.61 10.49
CA ARG A 44 -2.98 -2.36 9.06
C ARG A 44 -2.16 -3.37 8.26
N TYR A 45 -2.78 -3.93 7.24
CA TYR A 45 -2.14 -4.91 6.36
C TYR A 45 -1.45 -4.21 5.19
N TYR A 46 -0.25 -4.69 4.87
CA TYR A 46 0.53 -4.27 3.71
C TYR A 46 1.02 -5.52 2.98
N SER A 47 0.99 -5.49 1.66
CA SER A 47 1.62 -6.54 0.86
C SER A 47 3.13 -6.45 0.99
N ILE A 48 3.78 -7.57 1.30
CA ILE A 48 5.23 -7.67 1.30
C ILE A 48 5.74 -7.47 -0.12
N SER A 49 6.72 -6.58 -0.28
CA SER A 49 7.30 -6.15 -1.55
C SER A 49 8.75 -6.61 -1.75
N SER A 50 9.20 -7.57 -0.93
CA SER A 50 10.51 -8.24 -1.05
C SER A 50 10.36 -9.75 -1.20
N ALA A 51 11.31 -10.38 -1.89
CA ALA A 51 11.47 -11.82 -1.86
C ALA A 51 12.52 -12.24 -0.81
N PRO A 52 12.27 -13.25 0.04
CA PRO A 52 13.20 -13.65 1.08
C PRO A 52 14.52 -14.22 0.54
N GLY A 53 14.53 -14.78 -0.68
CA GLY A 53 15.76 -15.22 -1.33
C GLY A 53 16.62 -14.07 -1.84
N ALA A 54 16.01 -12.94 -2.20
CA ALA A 54 16.72 -11.74 -2.65
C ALA A 54 17.18 -10.86 -1.47
N HIS A 55 16.39 -10.81 -0.40
CA HIS A 55 16.67 -10.00 0.80
C HIS A 55 16.47 -10.84 2.08
N PRO A 56 17.44 -11.72 2.43
CA PRO A 56 17.33 -12.57 3.61
C PRO A 56 17.28 -11.74 4.90
N GLY A 57 16.27 -11.99 5.74
CA GLY A 57 16.10 -11.28 7.02
C GLY A 57 15.40 -9.93 6.90
N GLU A 58 14.96 -9.52 5.71
CA GLU A 58 14.33 -8.22 5.49
C GLU A 58 12.88 -8.34 4.98
N ILE A 59 12.04 -7.38 5.36
CA ILE A 59 10.66 -7.23 4.88
C ILE A 59 10.50 -5.82 4.33
N HIS A 60 10.23 -5.71 3.03
CA HIS A 60 10.03 -4.40 2.39
C HIS A 60 8.53 -4.17 2.21
N LEU A 61 8.07 -2.93 2.39
CA LEU A 61 6.68 -2.53 2.16
C LEU A 61 6.63 -1.38 1.15
N THR A 62 5.59 -1.36 0.30
CA THR A 62 5.25 -0.20 -0.52
C THR A 62 4.02 0.48 0.09
N VAL A 63 4.19 1.68 0.66
CA VAL A 63 3.15 2.34 1.46
C VAL A 63 2.78 3.68 0.85
N ALA A 64 1.51 3.86 0.49
CA ALA A 64 0.96 5.17 0.19
C ALA A 64 0.73 5.93 1.51
N VAL A 65 1.30 7.12 1.64
CA VAL A 65 1.08 7.98 2.81
C VAL A 65 -0.29 8.64 2.67
N VAL A 66 -1.21 8.27 3.55
CA VAL A 66 -2.59 8.76 3.50
C VAL A 66 -2.68 10.08 4.26
N THR A 67 -3.03 11.13 3.54
CA THR A 67 -3.41 12.44 4.08
C THR A 67 -4.61 12.96 3.30
N TYR A 68 -5.56 13.60 3.99
CA TYR A 68 -6.74 14.16 3.36
C TYR A 68 -7.27 15.34 4.18
N HIS A 69 -7.86 16.32 3.51
CA HIS A 69 -8.62 17.38 4.17
C HIS A 69 -10.07 16.93 4.31
N SER A 70 -10.68 17.17 5.47
CA SER A 70 -12.13 17.03 5.65
C SER A 70 -12.90 18.20 4.99
N GLU A 71 -14.22 18.22 5.11
CA GLU A 71 -15.10 19.31 4.63
C GLU A 71 -14.84 19.68 3.16
N ASN A 72 -14.77 18.66 2.28
CA ASN A 72 -14.49 18.82 0.84
C ASN A 72 -13.21 19.60 0.52
N GLY A 73 -12.17 19.48 1.36
CA GLY A 73 -10.89 20.13 1.13
C GLY A 73 -10.68 21.43 1.89
N GLN A 74 -11.69 21.94 2.59
CA GLN A 74 -11.60 23.20 3.35
C GLN A 74 -11.35 22.97 4.85
N GLY A 75 -11.59 21.76 5.33
CA GLY A 75 -11.44 21.39 6.74
C GLY A 75 -9.98 21.11 7.14
N PRO A 76 -9.77 20.72 8.41
CA PRO A 76 -8.46 20.33 8.91
C PRO A 76 -7.86 19.15 8.12
N LEU A 77 -6.53 19.13 8.08
CA LEU A 77 -5.76 18.03 7.49
C LEU A 77 -5.74 16.85 8.47
N HIS A 78 -6.22 15.70 8.00
CA HIS A 78 -6.23 14.43 8.71
C HIS A 78 -5.16 13.49 8.17
N TYR A 79 -4.63 12.65 9.06
CA TYR A 79 -3.50 11.78 8.81
C TYR A 79 -3.89 10.31 9.00
N GLY A 80 -3.59 9.48 8.01
CA GLY A 80 -3.77 8.03 8.15
C GLY A 80 -2.81 7.48 9.19
N VAL A 81 -3.36 6.95 10.29
CA VAL A 81 -2.60 6.55 11.50
C VAL A 81 -1.35 5.73 11.17
N CYS A 82 -1.50 4.55 10.56
CA CYS A 82 -0.36 3.65 10.33
C CYS A 82 0.60 4.17 9.24
N SER A 83 0.07 4.68 8.12
CA SER A 83 0.90 5.15 7.01
C SER A 83 1.78 6.35 7.37
N THR A 84 1.26 7.27 8.19
CA THR A 84 2.00 8.47 8.61
C THR A 84 2.91 8.18 9.80
N TRP A 85 2.56 7.20 10.65
CA TRP A 85 3.46 6.66 11.65
C TRP A 85 4.69 5.99 10.99
N LEU A 86 4.48 5.10 10.00
CA LEU A 86 5.55 4.47 9.25
C LEU A 86 6.48 5.51 8.57
N ALA A 87 5.90 6.57 8.00
CA ALA A 87 6.67 7.63 7.36
C ALA A 87 7.53 8.48 8.32
N ARG A 88 7.34 8.36 9.63
CA ARG A 88 8.07 9.11 10.66
C ARG A 88 9.10 8.27 11.42
N LEU A 89 9.13 6.95 11.18
CA LEU A 89 10.07 6.05 11.85
C LEU A 89 11.51 6.39 11.49
N GLN A 90 12.40 6.13 12.45
CA GLN A 90 13.83 6.24 12.29
C GLN A 90 14.48 4.85 12.31
N PRO A 91 15.64 4.67 11.65
CA PRO A 91 16.41 3.44 11.77
C PRO A 91 16.66 3.08 13.24
N GLY A 92 16.32 1.85 13.63
CA GLY A 92 16.40 1.37 15.02
C GLY A 92 15.06 1.36 15.78
N ASP A 93 14.03 2.02 15.26
CA ASP A 93 12.70 1.96 15.86
C ASP A 93 12.10 0.55 15.78
N THR A 94 11.39 0.15 16.84
CA THR A 94 10.69 -1.13 16.88
C THR A 94 9.35 -1.04 16.16
N VAL A 95 9.09 -1.97 15.24
CA VAL A 95 7.81 -2.10 14.53
C VAL A 95 7.10 -3.40 14.96
N PRO A 96 6.05 -3.33 15.80
CA PRO A 96 5.24 -4.50 16.12
C PRO A 96 4.46 -4.96 14.88
N ALA A 97 4.76 -6.15 14.38
CA ALA A 97 4.14 -6.71 13.20
C ALA A 97 3.98 -8.23 13.28
N PHE A 98 3.13 -8.78 12.43
CA PHE A 98 2.97 -10.21 12.23
C PHE A 98 2.72 -10.50 10.75
N ILE A 99 3.06 -11.72 10.31
CA ILE A 99 2.83 -12.15 8.93
C ILE A 99 1.48 -12.85 8.84
N ARG A 100 0.62 -12.35 7.95
CA ARG A 100 -0.61 -13.04 7.54
C ARG A 100 -0.39 -13.65 6.15
N GLY A 101 -0.37 -14.99 6.08
CA GLY A 101 -0.22 -15.69 4.81
C GLY A 101 -1.39 -15.44 3.85
N ALA A 102 -1.08 -15.35 2.55
CA ALA A 102 -2.06 -15.22 1.47
C ALA A 102 -1.94 -16.43 0.50
N PRO A 103 -2.53 -17.60 0.82
CA PRO A 103 -2.37 -18.81 0.01
C PRO A 103 -2.91 -18.66 -1.42
N SER A 104 -3.92 -17.81 -1.62
CA SER A 104 -4.51 -17.50 -2.92
C SER A 104 -3.74 -16.44 -3.73
N PHE A 105 -2.67 -15.87 -3.18
CA PHE A 105 -1.87 -14.84 -3.84
C PHE A 105 -0.37 -15.19 -3.78
N ARG A 106 -0.02 -16.27 -4.46
CA ARG A 106 1.34 -16.78 -4.60
C ARG A 106 1.63 -17.04 -6.08
N LEU A 107 2.92 -17.13 -6.42
CA LEU A 107 3.31 -17.64 -7.72
C LEU A 107 2.82 -19.09 -7.89
N PRO A 108 2.47 -19.49 -9.13
CA PRO A 108 2.17 -20.89 -9.42
C PRO A 108 3.30 -21.82 -8.98
N PRO A 109 3.01 -23.05 -8.52
CA PRO A 109 4.04 -24.00 -8.12
C PRO A 109 4.99 -24.37 -9.27
N ALA A 110 4.48 -24.42 -10.50
CA ALA A 110 5.25 -24.72 -11.69
C ALA A 110 5.86 -23.42 -12.28
N PRO A 111 7.20 -23.24 -12.26
CA PRO A 111 7.84 -21.97 -12.63
C PRO A 111 7.69 -21.56 -14.09
N ASP A 112 7.37 -22.51 -14.96
CA ASP A 112 7.09 -22.36 -16.39
C ASP A 112 5.66 -21.87 -16.68
N THR A 113 4.81 -21.75 -15.66
CA THR A 113 3.43 -21.28 -15.81
C THR A 113 3.40 -19.78 -16.16
N PRO A 114 2.76 -19.39 -17.27
CA PRO A 114 2.65 -17.98 -17.66
C PRO A 114 1.81 -17.18 -16.66
N CYS A 115 2.23 -15.95 -16.37
CA CYS A 115 1.57 -15.07 -15.40
C CYS A 115 1.29 -13.68 -15.99
N ILE A 116 0.13 -13.11 -15.67
CA ILE A 116 -0.19 -11.69 -15.94
C ILE A 116 -0.44 -11.01 -14.59
N LEU A 117 0.36 -9.99 -14.31
CA LEU A 117 0.32 -9.21 -13.08
C LEU A 117 -0.31 -7.85 -13.37
N VAL A 118 -1.42 -7.51 -12.72
CA VAL A 118 -2.11 -6.23 -12.94
C VAL A 118 -2.17 -5.45 -11.63
N GLY A 119 -1.44 -4.34 -11.53
CA GLY A 119 -1.29 -3.62 -10.27
C GLY A 119 -0.94 -2.15 -10.46
N PRO A 120 -1.92 -1.23 -10.48
CA PRO A 120 -1.66 0.21 -10.55
C PRO A 120 -1.19 0.77 -9.20
N GLY A 121 -0.31 1.78 -9.24
CA GLY A 121 0.23 2.45 -8.05
C GLY A 121 0.82 1.47 -7.05
N THR A 122 0.48 1.63 -5.76
CA THR A 122 0.92 0.71 -4.71
C THR A 122 0.38 -0.72 -4.84
N GLY A 123 -0.56 -0.97 -5.76
CA GLY A 123 -0.99 -2.32 -6.13
C GLY A 123 0.13 -3.17 -6.72
N VAL A 124 1.25 -2.56 -7.11
CA VAL A 124 2.45 -3.27 -7.59
C VAL A 124 3.25 -3.96 -6.47
N ALA A 125 2.98 -3.62 -5.20
CA ALA A 125 3.76 -4.07 -4.04
C ALA A 125 4.05 -5.59 -4.02
N PRO A 126 3.05 -6.50 -4.10
CA PRO A 126 3.37 -7.91 -4.06
C PRO A 126 4.05 -8.41 -5.34
N PHE A 127 3.84 -7.75 -6.49
CA PHE A 127 4.51 -8.11 -7.73
C PHE A 127 6.01 -7.82 -7.67
N ARG A 128 6.42 -6.82 -6.89
CA ARG A 128 7.84 -6.60 -6.57
C ARG A 128 8.49 -7.83 -5.97
N SER A 129 7.82 -8.47 -5.01
CA SER A 129 8.31 -9.73 -4.44
C SER A 129 8.36 -10.86 -5.49
N PHE A 130 7.42 -10.88 -6.45
CA PHE A 130 7.37 -11.92 -7.47
C PHE A 130 8.52 -11.82 -8.47
N TRP A 131 8.78 -10.63 -9.03
CA TRP A 131 9.90 -10.47 -9.95
C TRP A 131 11.25 -10.61 -9.24
N GLN A 132 11.39 -10.15 -7.98
CA GLN A 132 12.59 -10.40 -7.19
C GLN A 132 12.83 -11.89 -6.92
N HIS A 133 11.77 -12.66 -6.64
CA HIS A 133 11.89 -14.10 -6.47
C HIS A 133 12.36 -14.78 -7.76
N ARG A 134 11.83 -14.37 -8.91
CA ARG A 134 12.25 -14.89 -10.22
C ARG A 134 13.68 -14.50 -10.58
N LEU A 135 14.09 -13.26 -10.31
CA LEU A 135 15.49 -12.84 -10.43
C LEU A 135 16.40 -13.72 -9.58
N HIS A 136 16.03 -13.99 -8.33
CA HIS A 136 16.79 -14.90 -7.47
C HIS A 136 16.91 -16.30 -8.10
N LEU A 137 15.82 -16.88 -8.61
CA LEU A 137 15.84 -18.20 -9.27
C LEU A 137 16.77 -18.21 -10.49
N LEU A 138 16.77 -17.16 -11.31
CA LEU A 138 17.65 -17.04 -12.48
C LEU A 138 19.13 -17.00 -12.04
N HIS A 139 19.45 -16.22 -11.01
CA HIS A 139 20.82 -16.10 -10.50
C HIS A 139 21.31 -17.36 -9.79
N SER A 140 20.42 -18.13 -9.17
CA SER A 140 20.77 -19.36 -8.45
C SER A 140 20.85 -20.60 -9.37
N GLY A 141 20.82 -20.43 -10.70
CA GLY A 141 20.86 -21.54 -11.65
C GLY A 141 19.56 -22.35 -11.73
N GLY A 142 18.43 -21.71 -11.48
CA GLY A 142 17.10 -22.30 -11.62
C GLY A 142 16.78 -22.72 -13.06
N GLY A 143 15.76 -23.57 -13.19
CA GLY A 143 15.25 -24.01 -14.49
C GLY A 143 14.56 -22.89 -15.29
N PRO A 144 14.06 -23.20 -16.51
CA PRO A 144 13.38 -22.24 -17.36
C PRO A 144 12.15 -21.64 -16.64
N LEU A 145 11.91 -20.35 -16.87
CA LEU A 145 10.76 -19.63 -16.31
C LEU A 145 9.76 -19.28 -17.40
N GLY A 146 8.47 -19.39 -17.08
CA GLY A 146 7.37 -19.04 -17.97
C GLY A 146 7.26 -17.52 -18.14
N PRO A 147 6.65 -17.01 -19.22
CA PRO A 147 6.54 -15.57 -19.43
C PRO A 147 5.72 -14.90 -18.31
N MET A 148 6.15 -13.72 -17.90
CA MET A 148 5.49 -12.94 -16.85
C MET A 148 5.33 -11.51 -17.32
N VAL A 149 4.08 -11.11 -17.58
CA VAL A 149 3.74 -9.75 -18.04
C VAL A 149 3.29 -8.92 -16.86
N LEU A 150 3.88 -7.74 -16.68
CA LEU A 150 3.42 -6.73 -15.74
C LEU A 150 2.61 -5.66 -16.46
N VAL A 151 1.37 -5.42 -16.01
CA VAL A 151 0.53 -4.29 -16.41
C VAL A 151 0.46 -3.31 -15.23
N PHE A 152 1.28 -2.28 -15.31
CA PHE A 152 1.40 -1.22 -14.32
C PHE A 152 0.61 0.02 -14.74
N GLY A 153 0.19 0.84 -13.77
CA GLY A 153 -0.49 2.10 -14.05
C GLY A 153 -0.18 3.15 -13.00
N CYS A 154 0.01 4.39 -13.42
CA CYS A 154 0.25 5.53 -12.52
C CYS A 154 -0.32 6.85 -13.10
N ARG A 155 -0.11 7.98 -12.42
CA ARG A 155 -0.59 9.29 -12.93
C ARG A 155 0.29 9.77 -14.07
N SER A 156 1.60 9.79 -13.88
CA SER A 156 2.52 10.24 -14.92
C SER A 156 3.90 9.63 -14.75
N SER A 157 4.59 9.45 -15.86
CA SER A 157 5.92 8.86 -15.99
C SER A 157 6.98 9.51 -15.10
N ALA A 158 6.89 10.81 -14.86
CA ALA A 158 7.86 11.60 -14.10
C ALA A 158 7.54 11.77 -12.61
N LEU A 159 6.31 11.45 -12.16
CA LEU A 159 5.88 11.71 -10.78
C LEU A 159 5.80 10.45 -9.93
N ASP A 160 5.09 9.43 -10.41
CA ASP A 160 4.70 8.28 -9.57
C ASP A 160 4.89 6.93 -10.27
N HIS A 161 5.81 6.87 -11.23
CA HIS A 161 6.30 5.62 -11.81
C HIS A 161 7.28 4.93 -10.86
N ILE A 162 6.76 4.48 -9.72
CA ILE A 162 7.53 3.78 -8.68
C ILE A 162 8.16 2.49 -9.25
N TYR A 163 9.39 2.17 -8.81
CA TYR A 163 10.15 0.98 -9.22
C TYR A 163 10.45 0.87 -10.73
N ARG A 164 10.37 1.96 -11.50
CA ARG A 164 10.63 1.95 -12.95
C ARG A 164 11.94 1.26 -13.34
N GLU A 165 13.02 1.57 -12.62
CA GLU A 165 14.36 1.01 -12.89
C GLU A 165 14.40 -0.50 -12.55
N GLU A 166 13.85 -0.91 -11.41
CA GLU A 166 13.76 -2.33 -11.04
C GLU A 166 12.91 -3.14 -12.04
N MET A 167 11.82 -2.56 -12.55
CA MET A 167 11.00 -3.22 -13.58
C MET A 167 11.76 -3.42 -14.88
N GLU A 168 12.55 -2.42 -15.29
CA GLU A 168 13.35 -2.50 -16.50
C GLU A 168 14.50 -3.51 -16.35
N GLU A 169 15.16 -3.52 -15.20
CA GLU A 169 16.16 -4.54 -14.87
C GLU A 169 15.56 -5.94 -14.87
N ALA A 170 14.42 -6.14 -14.21
CA ALA A 170 13.72 -7.42 -14.17
C ALA A 170 13.32 -7.89 -15.58
N ARG A 171 12.98 -6.96 -16.48
CA ARG A 171 12.69 -7.26 -17.88
C ARG A 171 13.94 -7.68 -18.65
N GLN A 172 15.04 -6.93 -18.50
CA GLN A 172 16.31 -7.21 -19.17
C GLN A 172 16.90 -8.57 -18.77
N GLN A 173 16.76 -8.96 -17.50
CA GLN A 173 17.25 -10.23 -16.99
C GLN A 173 16.28 -11.39 -17.22
N GLY A 174 15.08 -11.15 -17.76
CA GLY A 174 14.11 -12.20 -18.11
C GLY A 174 13.21 -12.65 -16.96
N ALA A 175 13.24 -11.98 -15.80
CA ALA A 175 12.25 -12.20 -14.73
C ALA A 175 10.85 -11.72 -15.16
N LEU A 176 10.77 -10.62 -15.91
CA LEU A 176 9.56 -10.16 -16.59
C LEU A 176 9.76 -10.30 -18.10
N SER A 177 8.77 -10.84 -18.82
CA SER A 177 8.82 -10.90 -20.28
C SER A 177 8.41 -9.57 -20.93
N GLN A 178 7.52 -8.83 -20.27
CA GLN A 178 7.04 -7.53 -20.76
C GLN A 178 6.53 -6.66 -19.61
N VAL A 179 6.71 -5.35 -19.74
CA VAL A 179 6.11 -4.34 -18.86
C VAL A 179 5.25 -3.42 -19.73
N LEU A 180 3.97 -3.33 -19.41
CA LEU A 180 3.00 -2.44 -20.03
C LEU A 180 2.63 -1.38 -18.99
N THR A 181 2.79 -0.09 -19.32
CA THR A 181 2.48 1.00 -18.40
C THR A 181 1.40 1.91 -18.95
N ALA A 182 0.35 2.14 -18.15
CA ALA A 182 -0.70 3.11 -18.44
C ALA A 182 -0.51 4.39 -17.60
N PHE A 183 -0.59 5.56 -18.24
CA PHE A 183 -0.53 6.85 -17.57
C PHE A 183 -1.89 7.55 -17.64
N SER A 184 -2.45 7.89 -16.49
CA SER A 184 -3.81 8.47 -16.40
C SER A 184 -3.85 10.01 -16.51
N ARG A 185 -2.70 10.67 -16.35
CA ARG A 185 -2.57 12.15 -16.27
C ARG A 185 -1.25 12.62 -16.89
N GLU A 186 -0.74 11.94 -17.91
CA GLU A 186 0.49 12.35 -18.60
C GLU A 186 0.28 13.67 -19.33
N PRO A 187 1.12 14.70 -19.11
CA PRO A 187 1.02 15.96 -19.84
C PRO A 187 1.14 15.75 -21.36
N GLY A 188 0.25 16.38 -22.12
CA GLY A 188 0.26 16.29 -23.59
C GLY A 188 -0.42 15.04 -24.17
N THR A 189 -0.94 14.16 -23.33
CA THR A 189 -1.65 12.95 -23.78
C THR A 189 -3.17 13.14 -23.61
N PRO A 190 -3.97 12.96 -24.67
CA PRO A 190 -5.43 13.04 -24.56
C PRO A 190 -5.97 11.93 -23.65
N LYS A 191 -7.08 12.23 -22.95
CA LYS A 191 -7.80 11.30 -22.09
C LYS A 191 -8.58 10.27 -22.88
#